data_AF-A0A9X5EI86-F1
#
_entry.id   AF-A0A9X5EI86-F1
#
_cell.length_a   1.000
_cell.length_b   1.000
_cell.length_c   1.000
_cell.angle_alpha   90.00
_cell.angle_beta   90.00
_cell.angle_gamma   90.00
#
_symmetry.space_group_name_H-M   'P 1'
#
loop_
_entity.id
_entity.type
_entity.pdbx_description
1 polymer ?
#
loop_
_entity_poly.entity_id
_entity_poly.type
_entity_poly.pdbx_seq_one_letter_code
_entity_poly.pdbx_strand_id
1 'polypeptide(L)'
;MTPTQRSLAHLRKEGYRVAIVEKWNPHARIRQDLFGCVDLLAIKAGETLAVQTTSGSNVAARVKKIAEAEAIADIRAAGWTFHVHGWRKNAQGKWVLRVEDVS
;
A
#
# COMPACT_ATOMS: atom_id res chain seq x y z
N MET A 1 -9.20 -12.20 6.40
CA MET A 1 -8.99 -10.83 5.90
C MET A 1 -7.52 -10.64 5.52
N THR A 2 -7.26 -10.31 4.25
CA THR A 2 -5.92 -10.10 3.68
C THR A 2 -5.31 -8.77 4.14
N PRO A 3 -3.98 -8.56 4.00
CA PRO A 3 -3.34 -7.27 4.28
C PRO A 3 -4.05 -6.09 3.57
N THR A 4 -4.38 -6.24 2.29
CA THR A 4 -5.10 -5.24 1.49
C THR A 4 -6.43 -4.85 2.11
N GLN A 5 -7.25 -5.85 2.48
CA GLN A 5 -8.56 -5.60 3.10
C GLN A 5 -8.43 -4.96 4.49
N ARG A 6 -7.38 -5.29 5.25
CA ARG A 6 -7.08 -4.64 6.54
C ARG A 6 -6.70 -3.17 6.37
N SER A 7 -5.81 -2.88 5.42
CA SER A 7 -5.42 -1.51 5.09
C SER A 7 -6.60 -0.70 4.59
N LEU A 8 -7.44 -1.27 3.72
CA LEU A 8 -8.66 -0.63 3.24
C LEU A 8 -9.58 -0.22 4.40
N ALA A 9 -9.84 -1.13 5.34
CA ALA A 9 -10.67 -0.85 6.51
C ALA A 9 -10.05 0.22 7.42
N HIS A 10 -8.73 0.15 7.64
CA HIS A 10 -7.99 1.11 8.44
C HIS A 10 -8.03 2.52 7.84
N LEU A 11 -7.67 2.68 6.57
CA LEU A 11 -7.67 3.96 5.86
C LEU A 11 -9.07 4.58 5.78
N ARG A 12 -10.11 3.77 5.54
CA ARG A 12 -11.50 4.26 5.57
C ARG A 12 -11.89 4.77 6.96
N LYS A 13 -11.45 4.11 8.03
CA LYS A 13 -11.67 4.59 9.41
C LYS A 13 -10.97 5.92 9.69
N GLU A 14 -9.83 6.17 9.04
CA GLU A 14 -9.10 7.43 9.11
C GLU A 14 -9.67 8.55 8.21
N GLY A 15 -10.77 8.28 7.50
CA GLY A 15 -11.48 9.27 6.69
C GLY A 15 -11.02 9.35 5.23
N TYR A 16 -10.18 8.43 4.77
CA TYR A 16 -9.79 8.38 3.36
C TYR A 16 -10.90 7.78 2.48
N ARG A 17 -11.05 8.34 1.28
CA ARG A 17 -11.62 7.60 0.14
C ARG A 17 -10.52 6.73 -0.46
N VAL A 18 -10.78 5.44 -0.60
CA VAL A 18 -9.75 4.46 -1.01
C VAL A 18 -10.22 3.65 -2.21
N ALA A 19 -9.35 3.55 -3.21
CA ALA A 19 -9.50 2.66 -4.36
C ALA A 19 -8.52 1.49 -4.26
N ILE A 20 -9.02 0.27 -4.54
CA ILE A 20 -8.15 -0.89 -4.77
C ILE A 20 -7.70 -0.82 -6.23
N VAL A 21 -6.40 -0.64 -6.44
CA VAL A 21 -5.81 -0.48 -7.77
C VAL A 21 -5.04 -1.72 -8.22
N GLU A 22 -4.71 -2.63 -7.31
CA GLU A 22 -4.28 -3.99 -7.66
C GLU A 22 -5.48 -4.84 -8.16
N LYS A 23 -5.43 -5.29 -9.41
CA LYS A 23 -6.49 -6.08 -10.07
C LYS A 23 -5.92 -7.22 -10.90
N TRP A 24 -6.66 -8.32 -10.97
CA TRP A 24 -6.37 -9.39 -11.93
C TRP A 24 -6.80 -8.97 -13.33
N ASN A 25 -5.88 -8.95 -14.28
CA ASN A 25 -6.19 -8.73 -15.69
C ASN A 25 -6.34 -10.10 -16.39
N PRO A 26 -7.55 -10.48 -16.81
CA PRO A 26 -7.78 -11.79 -17.43
C PRO A 26 -7.20 -11.90 -18.85
N HIS A 27 -7.05 -10.79 -19.57
CA HIS A 27 -6.52 -10.77 -20.93
C HIS A 27 -5.01 -11.01 -20.95
N ALA A 28 -4.29 -10.34 -20.04
CA ALA A 28 -2.85 -10.52 -19.88
C ALA A 28 -2.49 -11.66 -18.92
N ARG A 29 -3.47 -12.22 -18.19
CA ARG A 29 -3.31 -13.28 -17.17
C ARG A 29 -2.25 -12.95 -16.11
N ILE A 30 -2.21 -11.69 -15.71
CA ILE A 30 -1.32 -11.19 -14.66
C ILE A 30 -2.11 -10.35 -13.66
N ARG A 31 -1.59 -10.26 -12.45
CA ARG A 31 -2.06 -9.26 -11.48
C ARG A 31 -1.29 -7.97 -11.77
N GLN A 32 -2.03 -6.89 -11.94
CA GLN A 32 -1.49 -5.56 -12.22
C GLN A 32 -1.83 -4.65 -11.05
N ASP A 33 -0.84 -3.91 -10.58
CA ASP A 33 -0.98 -2.84 -9.61
C ASP A 33 -0.76 -1.49 -10.31
N LEU A 34 -1.06 -0.38 -9.63
CA LEU A 34 -0.81 0.93 -10.19
C LEU A 34 0.69 1.21 -10.15
N PHE A 35 1.26 1.56 -11.30
CA PHE A 35 2.68 1.89 -11.46
C PHE A 35 3.68 0.82 -10.95
N GLY A 36 3.31 -0.47 -10.94
CA GLY A 36 4.23 -1.55 -10.56
C GLY A 36 4.44 -1.75 -9.05
N CYS A 37 3.85 -0.89 -8.21
CA CYS A 37 4.14 -0.84 -6.77
C CYS A 37 3.00 -0.34 -5.86
N VAL A 38 1.87 0.15 -6.39
CA VAL A 38 0.78 0.72 -5.56
C VAL A 38 -0.42 -0.23 -5.57
N ASP A 39 -0.78 -0.78 -4.40
CA ASP A 39 -1.91 -1.70 -4.26
C ASP A 39 -3.24 -0.94 -4.01
N LEU A 40 -3.15 0.12 -3.21
CA LEU A 40 -4.27 1.00 -2.86
C LEU A 40 -3.87 2.45 -3.11
N LEU A 41 -4.83 3.25 -3.59
CA LEU A 41 -4.71 4.70 -3.64
C LEU A 41 -5.76 5.31 -2.72
N ALA A 42 -5.33 6.14 -1.78
CA ALA A 42 -6.17 6.78 -0.79
C ALA A 42 -6.07 8.31 -0.95
N ILE A 43 -7.21 9.00 -0.83
CA ILE A 43 -7.27 10.46 -0.93
C ILE A 43 -8.13 11.03 0.20
N LYS A 44 -7.71 12.17 0.74
CA LYS A 44 -8.50 13.06 1.61
C LYS A 44 -8.03 14.50 1.36
N ALA A 45 -8.65 15.48 2.04
CA ALA A 45 -8.29 16.90 1.84
C ALA A 45 -6.78 17.12 2.07
N GLY A 46 -6.08 17.61 1.04
CA GLY A 46 -4.66 17.96 1.09
C GLY A 46 -3.67 16.79 1.00
N GLU A 47 -4.13 15.54 0.81
CA GLU A 47 -3.25 14.37 0.81
C GLU A 47 -3.69 13.31 -0.20
N THR A 48 -2.73 12.88 -1.03
CA THR A 48 -2.81 11.67 -1.84
C THR A 48 -1.81 10.67 -1.30
N LEU A 49 -2.29 9.50 -0.90
CA LEU A 49 -1.50 8.45 -0.27
C LEU A 49 -1.54 7.17 -1.11
N ALA A 50 -0.38 6.82 -1.67
CA ALA A 50 -0.14 5.50 -2.24
C ALA A 50 0.17 4.49 -1.13
N VAL A 51 -0.38 3.28 -1.22
CA VAL A 51 -0.12 2.23 -0.23
C VAL A 51 0.18 0.90 -0.90
N GLN A 52 1.32 0.30 -0.51
CA GLN A 52 1.63 -1.09 -0.76
C GLN A 52 1.32 -1.89 0.51
N THR A 53 0.66 -3.03 0.37
CA THR A 53 0.21 -3.85 1.50
C THR A 53 0.94 -5.18 1.52
N THR A 54 1.36 -5.62 2.70
CA THR A 54 2.13 -6.87 2.84
C THR A 54 1.99 -7.46 4.24
N SER A 55 2.55 -8.66 4.45
CA SER A 55 2.74 -9.18 5.80
C SER A 55 3.83 -8.40 6.53
N GLY A 56 3.76 -8.32 7.86
CA GLY A 56 4.75 -7.59 8.66
C GLY A 56 6.20 -8.11 8.47
N SER A 57 6.38 -9.39 8.15
CA SER A 57 7.69 -9.99 7.85
C SER A 57 8.27 -9.55 6.50
N ASN A 58 7.44 -9.08 5.57
CA ASN A 58 7.83 -8.75 4.20
C ASN A 58 7.95 -7.24 3.94
N VAL A 59 7.87 -6.41 4.99
CA VAL A 59 7.95 -4.94 4.87
C VAL A 59 9.28 -4.53 4.23
N ALA A 60 10.42 -5.02 4.74
CA ALA A 60 11.74 -4.66 4.24
C ALA A 60 11.92 -4.99 2.74
N ALA A 61 11.41 -6.14 2.30
CA ALA A 61 11.45 -6.53 0.89
C ALA A 61 10.60 -5.60 0.00
N ARG A 62 9.46 -5.09 0.51
CA ARG A 62 8.61 -4.14 -0.24
C ARG A 62 9.20 -2.73 -0.26
N VAL A 63 9.79 -2.28 0.84
CA VAL A 63 10.54 -1.01 0.88
C VAL A 63 11.64 -1.02 -0.17
N LYS A 64 12.45 -2.09 -0.23
CA LYS A 64 13.48 -2.23 -1.26
C LYS A 64 12.91 -2.22 -2.68
N LYS A 65 11.84 -2.99 -2.93
CA LYS A 65 11.18 -3.03 -4.25
C LYS A 65 10.69 -1.65 -4.68
N ILE A 66 10.12 -0.86 -3.77
CA ILE A 66 9.62 0.49 -4.06
C ILE A 66 10.76 1.46 -4.31
N ALA A 67 11.85 1.38 -3.54
CA ALA A 67 13.04 2.19 -3.76
C ALA A 67 13.67 1.96 -5.16
N GLU A 68 13.48 0.78 -5.73
CA GLU A 68 13.94 0.40 -7.06
C GLU A 68 12.88 0.61 -8.16
N ALA A 69 11.67 1.05 -7.81
CA ALA A 69 10.58 1.24 -8.78
C ALA A 69 10.75 2.55 -9.55
N GLU A 70 10.63 2.49 -10.88
CA GLU A 70 10.76 3.66 -11.77
C GLU A 70 9.81 4.82 -11.35
N ALA A 71 8.58 4.47 -10.97
CA ALA A 71 7.55 5.46 -10.62
C ALA A 71 7.78 6.17 -9.27
N ILE A 72 8.72 5.74 -8.41
CA ILE A 72 8.88 6.37 -7.09
C ILE A 72 9.33 7.82 -7.19
N ALA A 73 10.16 8.15 -8.18
CA ALA A 73 10.59 9.52 -8.42
C ALA A 73 9.43 10.41 -8.84
N ASP A 74 8.56 9.93 -9.74
CA ASP A 74 7.39 10.67 -10.21
C ASP A 74 6.34 10.86 -9.11
N ILE A 75 6.09 9.82 -8.30
CA ILE A 75 5.17 9.87 -7.15
C ILE A 75 5.62 10.95 -6.16
N ARG A 76 6.91 11.01 -5.86
CA ARG A 76 7.49 12.04 -4.97
C ARG A 76 7.40 13.43 -5.58
N ALA A 77 7.75 13.59 -6.85
CA ALA A 77 7.66 14.87 -7.55
C ALA A 77 6.21 15.39 -7.64
N ALA A 78 5.23 14.48 -7.73
CA ALA A 78 3.81 14.79 -7.68
C ALA A 78 3.29 15.13 -6.27
N GLY A 79 4.14 15.06 -5.23
CA GLY A 79 3.79 15.38 -3.86
C GLY A 79 2.89 14.34 -3.18
N TRP A 80 2.92 13.09 -3.63
CA TRP A 80 2.17 12.00 -2.98
C TRP A 80 2.97 11.44 -1.82
N THR A 81 2.28 11.06 -0.74
CA THR A 81 2.86 10.22 0.30
C THR A 81 2.82 8.76 -0.14
N PHE A 82 3.77 7.94 0.29
CA PHE A 82 3.77 6.50 0.00
C PHE A 82 4.08 5.71 1.26
N HIS A 83 3.12 4.89 1.69
CA HIS A 83 3.30 3.97 2.81
C HIS A 83 3.39 2.49 2.40
N VAL A 84 4.20 1.74 3.15
CA VAL A 84 4.12 0.27 3.21
C VAL A 84 3.35 -0.13 4.46
N HIS A 85 2.20 -0.78 4.28
CA HIS A 85 1.40 -1.34 5.36
C HIS A 85 1.73 -2.81 5.59
N GLY A 86 2.46 -3.09 6.66
CA GLY A 86 2.81 -4.44 7.11
C GLY A 86 1.88 -4.94 8.21
N TRP A 87 1.09 -5.96 7.93
CA TRP A 87 0.19 -6.57 8.92
C TRP A 87 0.76 -7.84 9.54
N ARG A 88 0.76 -7.94 10.86
CA ARG A 88 1.13 -9.15 11.60
C ARG A 88 0.22 -9.37 12.81
N LYS A 89 0.24 -10.57 13.38
CA LYS A 89 -0.31 -10.81 14.72
C LYS A 89 0.75 -10.52 15.76
N ASN A 90 0.38 -9.85 16.85
CA ASN A 90 1.22 -9.72 18.03
C ASN A 90 1.21 -11.02 18.87
N ALA A 91 1.93 -11.04 20.00
CA ALA A 91 1.98 -12.20 20.90
C ALA A 91 0.60 -12.65 21.43
N GLN A 92 -0.38 -11.74 21.47
CA GLN A 92 -1.76 -12.02 21.90
C GLN A 92 -2.66 -12.44 20.72
N GLY A 93 -2.11 -12.68 19.54
CA GLY A 93 -2.86 -13.07 18.35
C GLY A 93 -3.68 -11.94 17.70
N LYS A 94 -3.58 -10.70 18.20
CA LYS A 94 -4.27 -9.52 17.66
C LYS A 94 -3.50 -8.96 16.47
N TRP A 95 -4.24 -8.56 15.43
CA TRP A 95 -3.65 -7.93 14.26
C TRP A 95 -3.19 -6.51 14.57
N VAL A 96 -1.94 -6.22 14.24
CA VAL A 96 -1.31 -4.91 14.37
C VAL A 96 -0.75 -4.49 13.02
N LEU A 97 -0.85 -3.19 12.76
CA LEU A 97 -0.30 -2.54 11.58
C LEU A 97 1.08 -1.96 11.93
N ARG A 98 2.06 -2.21 11.06
CA ARG A 98 3.28 -1.43 10.93
C ARG A 98 3.14 -0.57 9.69
N VAL A 99 3.34 0.74 9.82
CA VAL A 99 3.45 1.66 8.70
C VAL A 99 4.92 2.02 8.54
N GLU A 100 5.45 1.89 7.33
CA GLU A 100 6.74 2.46 6.94
C GLU A 100 6.46 3.54 5.90
N ASP A 101 6.90 4.77 6.16
CA ASP A 101 6.87 5.86 5.19
C ASP A 101 8.10 5.76 4.28
N VAL A 102 7.85 5.76 2.97
CA VAL A 102 8.88 5.66 1.91
C VAL A 102 8.76 6.79 0.89
N SER A 103 8.09 7.89 1.26
CA SER A 103 8.07 9.12 0.46
C SER A 103 9.44 9.76 0.31
#